data_AF-A0A419K7Y0-F1
#
_entry.id   AF-A0A419K7Y0-F1
#
_cell.length_a   1.000
_cell.length_b   1.000
_cell.length_c   1.000
_cell.angle_alpha   90.00
_cell.angle_beta   90.00
_cell.angle_gamma   90.00
#
_symmetry.space_group_name_H-M   'P 1'
#
loop_
_entity.id
_entity.type
_entity.pdbx_description
1 polymer ?
#
loop_
_entity_poly.entity_id
_entity_poly.type
_entity_poly.pdbx_seq_one_letter_code
_entity_poly.pdbx_strand_id
1 'polypeptide(L)'
;MKEAEITVHIKYKGIEETFSGNLESVWASLNRFFSQFIPLLETAKKIMLTIDLKEIIENCAGLIAVTDDGTHILVSRSKLTDNETL
;
A
#
# COMPACT_ATOMS: atom_id res chain seq x y z
N MET A 1 -11.34 -39.45 7.27
CA MET A 1 -11.26 -38.77 8.58
C MET A 1 -11.51 -37.30 8.32
N LYS A 2 -12.40 -36.62 9.07
CA LYS A 2 -12.56 -35.16 8.92
C LYS A 2 -11.26 -34.52 9.40
N GLU A 3 -10.56 -33.87 8.50
CA GLU A 3 -9.34 -33.13 8.80
C GLU A 3 -9.71 -32.02 9.82
N ALA A 4 -8.95 -31.90 10.90
CA ALA A 4 -9.26 -30.95 11.96
C ALA A 4 -9.08 -29.53 11.41
N GLU A 5 -10.18 -28.78 11.36
CA GLU A 5 -10.18 -27.37 10.97
C GLU A 5 -9.66 -26.54 12.13
N ILE A 6 -8.66 -25.70 11.85
CA ILE A 6 -8.03 -24.79 12.80
C ILE A 6 -8.49 -23.39 12.43
N THR A 7 -8.95 -22.64 13.43
CA THR A 7 -9.31 -21.23 13.30
C THR A 7 -8.47 -20.40 14.27
N VAL A 8 -7.89 -19.31 13.76
CA VAL A 8 -7.08 -18.37 14.55
C VAL A 8 -7.58 -16.96 14.32
N HIS A 9 -7.90 -16.27 15.41
CA HIS A 9 -8.26 -14.85 15.41
C HIS A 9 -7.07 -14.04 15.92
N ILE A 10 -6.63 -13.07 15.14
CA ILE A 10 -5.55 -12.16 15.51
C ILE A 10 -6.07 -10.74 15.61
N LYS A 11 -5.71 -10.09 16.71
CA LYS A 11 -5.93 -8.66 16.91
C LYS A 11 -4.60 -7.97 17.16
N TYR A 12 -4.22 -7.05 16.28
CA TYR A 12 -2.97 -6.30 16.41
C TYR A 12 -3.17 -4.83 16.02
N LYS A 13 -2.92 -3.91 16.96
CA LYS A 13 -2.97 -2.45 16.76
C LYS A 13 -4.24 -1.95 16.02
N GLY A 14 -5.39 -2.57 16.29
CA GLY A 14 -6.68 -2.22 15.69
C GLY A 14 -7.05 -3.00 14.43
N ILE A 15 -6.18 -3.87 13.94
CA ILE A 15 -6.47 -4.83 12.86
C ILE A 15 -7.00 -6.10 13.49
N GLU A 16 -8.10 -6.62 12.96
CA GLU A 16 -8.67 -7.92 13.30
C GLU A 16 -8.71 -8.80 12.05
N GLU A 17 -8.05 -9.95 12.11
CA GLU A 17 -7.95 -10.92 11.02
C GLU A 17 -8.29 -12.32 11.51
N THR A 18 -8.89 -13.13 10.66
CA THR A 18 -9.30 -14.51 10.98
C THR A 18 -8.81 -15.46 9.91
N PHE A 19 -8.01 -16.45 10.31
CA PHE A 19 -7.52 -17.52 9.43
C PHE A 19 -8.22 -18.83 9.81
N SER A 20 -8.80 -19.54 8.83
CA SER A 20 -9.41 -20.85 9.03
C SER A 20 -8.95 -21.83 7.96
N GLY A 21 -8.65 -23.07 8.34
CA GLY A 21 -8.24 -24.12 7.40
C GLY A 21 -7.47 -25.27 8.06
N ASN A 22 -6.72 -26.02 7.28
CA ASN A 22 -5.81 -27.05 7.83
C ASN A 22 -4.56 -26.40 8.47
N LEU A 23 -3.81 -27.20 9.23
CA LEU A 23 -2.64 -26.74 9.98
C LEU A 23 -1.61 -26.01 9.10
N GLU A 24 -1.26 -26.59 7.95
CA GLU A 24 -0.23 -26.04 7.07
C GLU A 24 -0.67 -24.71 6.45
N SER A 25 -1.93 -24.61 6.03
CA SER A 25 -2.51 -23.39 5.46
C SER A 25 -2.59 -22.26 6.48
N VAL A 26 -3.08 -22.56 7.69
CA VAL A 26 -3.16 -21.58 8.78
C VAL A 26 -1.77 -21.14 9.21
N TRP A 27 -0.83 -22.07 9.36
CA TRP A 27 0.54 -21.74 9.75
C TRP A 27 1.26 -20.88 8.70
N ALA A 28 1.12 -21.21 7.41
CA ALA A 28 1.67 -20.39 6.33
C ALA A 28 1.07 -18.97 6.33
N SER A 29 -0.24 -18.85 6.56
CA SER A 29 -0.94 -17.57 6.64
C SER A 29 -0.46 -16.73 7.82
N LEU A 30 -0.30 -17.34 8.99
CA LEU A 30 0.25 -16.71 10.18
C LEU A 30 1.68 -16.23 9.96
N ASN A 31 2.55 -17.08 9.41
CA ASN A 31 3.94 -16.72 9.18
C ASN A 31 4.03 -15.54 8.19
N ARG A 32 3.19 -15.51 7.16
CA ARG A 32 3.08 -14.37 6.23
C ARG A 32 2.57 -13.10 6.92
N PHE A 33 1.55 -13.22 7.77
CA PHE A 33 1.02 -12.09 8.53
C PHE A 33 2.12 -11.44 9.40
N PHE A 34 2.90 -12.24 10.13
CA PHE A 34 3.97 -11.71 10.97
C PHE A 34 5.19 -11.22 10.19
N SER A 35 5.59 -11.91 9.11
CA SER A 35 6.82 -11.58 8.37
C SER A 35 6.65 -10.46 7.33
N GLN A 36 5.46 -10.30 6.75
CA GLN A 36 5.21 -9.33 5.68
C GLN A 36 4.27 -8.22 6.12
N PHE A 37 3.12 -8.59 6.69
CA PHE A 37 2.04 -7.64 6.92
C PHE A 37 2.33 -6.68 8.07
N ILE A 38 2.83 -7.17 9.21
CA ILE A 38 3.21 -6.30 10.34
C ILE A 38 4.34 -5.32 9.97
N PRO A 39 5.48 -5.74 9.38
CA PRO A 39 6.53 -4.80 9.00
C PRO A 39 6.08 -3.75 7.98
N LEU A 40 5.22 -4.12 7.03
CA LEU A 40 4.63 -3.19 6.08
C LEU A 40 3.78 -2.13 6.78
N LEU A 41 2.93 -2.54 7.72
CA LEU A 41 2.09 -1.64 8.50
C LEU A 41 2.91 -0.65 9.33
N GLU A 42 3.97 -1.13 10.02
CA GLU A 42 4.87 -0.27 10.79
C GLU A 42 5.59 0.74 9.89
N THR A 43 5.98 0.33 8.68
CA THR A 43 6.63 1.21 7.71
C THR A 43 5.68 2.27 7.18
N ALA A 44 4.47 1.88 6.77
CA ALA A 44 3.43 2.81 6.32
C ALA A 44 3.07 3.84 7.41
N LYS A 45 2.98 3.40 8.67
CA LYS A 45 2.73 4.30 9.80
C LYS A 45 3.87 5.30 10.02
N LYS A 46 5.13 4.87 9.90
CA LYS A 46 6.30 5.78 9.97
C LYS A 46 6.26 6.82 8.85
N ILE A 47 5.94 6.39 7.63
CA ILE A 47 5.78 7.29 6.48
C ILE A 47 4.68 8.33 6.77
N MET A 48 3.49 7.91 7.19
CA MET A 48 2.40 8.84 7.50
C MET A 48 2.72 9.82 8.65
N LEU A 49 3.49 9.41 9.66
CA LEU A 49 3.88 10.27 10.78
C LEU A 49 4.99 11.27 10.42
N THR A 50 5.83 10.93 9.44
CA THR A 50 7.02 11.71 9.10
C THR A 50 6.76 12.68 7.94
N ILE A 51 5.74 12.42 7.13
CA ILE A 51 5.44 13.22 5.95
C ILE A 51 4.47 14.34 6.31
N ASP A 52 4.90 15.58 6.12
CA ASP A 52 3.99 16.71 5.95
C ASP A 52 3.38 16.63 4.55
N LEU A 53 2.13 16.17 4.46
CA LEU A 53 1.41 16.10 3.19
C LEU A 53 1.33 17.48 2.51
N LYS A 54 1.27 18.57 3.29
CA LYS A 54 1.24 19.93 2.75
C LYS A 54 2.53 20.25 2.02
N GLU A 55 3.67 19.91 2.62
CA GLU A 55 5.00 20.10 2.01
C GLU A 55 5.15 19.29 0.71
N ILE A 56 4.68 18.04 0.69
CA ILE A 56 4.69 17.22 -0.55
C ILE A 56 3.82 17.85 -1.63
N ILE A 57 2.60 18.27 -1.29
CA ILE A 57 1.67 18.88 -2.24
C ILE A 57 2.26 20.18 -2.80
N GLU A 58 2.86 21.01 -1.95
CA GLU A 58 3.55 22.24 -2.35
C GLU A 58 4.74 21.94 -3.27
N ASN A 59 5.55 20.93 -2.95
CA ASN A 59 6.68 20.51 -3.79
C ASN A 59 6.25 19.89 -5.13
N CYS A 60 5.04 19.33 -5.22
CA CYS A 60 4.46 18.79 -6.45
C CYS A 60 3.68 19.83 -7.26
N ALA A 61 3.47 21.04 -6.75
CA ALA A 61 2.73 22.08 -7.45
C ALA A 61 3.39 22.42 -8.79
N GLY A 62 2.59 22.39 -9.86
CA GLY A 62 3.08 22.64 -11.23
C GLY A 62 3.78 21.45 -11.91
N LEU A 63 3.97 20.33 -11.21
CA LEU A 63 4.44 19.06 -11.79
C LEU A 63 3.30 18.08 -12.05
N ILE A 64 2.20 18.20 -11.30
CA ILE A 64 1.04 17.31 -11.39
C ILE A 64 -0.22 18.17 -11.59
N ALA A 65 -1.02 17.82 -12.59
CA ALA A 65 -2.36 18.36 -12.79
C ALA A 65 -3.39 17.30 -12.47
N VAL A 66 -4.41 17.66 -11.70
CA VAL A 66 -5.58 16.81 -11.43
C VAL A 66 -6.76 17.39 -12.20
N THR A 67 -7.29 16.61 -13.13
CA THR A 67 -8.43 16.95 -13.99
C THR A 67 -9.56 15.94 -13.77
N ASP A 68 -10.70 16.18 -14.42
CA ASP A 68 -11.90 15.33 -14.32
C ASP A 68 -11.70 13.92 -14.88
N ASP A 69 -10.75 13.74 -15.80
CA ASP A 69 -10.38 12.46 -16.40
C ASP A 69 -9.22 11.73 -15.68
N GLY A 70 -8.52 12.38 -14.75
CA GLY A 70 -7.47 11.74 -13.96
C GLY A 70 -6.32 12.65 -13.52
N THR A 71 -5.20 12.02 -13.18
CA THR A 71 -3.98 12.70 -12.72
C THR A 71 -2.91 12.64 -13.80
N HIS A 72 -2.40 13.81 -14.21
CA HIS A 72 -1.43 13.96 -15.29
C HIS A 72 -0.13 14.56 -14.79
N ILE A 73 1.00 14.14 -15.36
CA ILE A 73 2.31 14.74 -15.11
C ILE A 73 2.54 15.86 -16.12
N LEU A 74 2.78 17.07 -15.62
CA LEU A 74 3.09 18.23 -16.43
C LEU A 74 4.56 18.17 -16.87
N VAL A 75 4.79 17.84 -18.13
CA VAL A 75 6.11 17.91 -18.77
C VAL A 75 6.25 19.22 -19.54
N SER A 76 7.42 19.87 -19.40
CA SER A 76 7.72 21.09 -20.17
C SER A 76 7.78 20.77 -21.65
N ARG A 77 7.05 21.53 -22.47
CA ARG A 77 7.03 21.38 -23.95
C ARG A 77 8.42 21.45 -24.58
N SER A 78 9.36 22.15 -23.95
CA SER A 78 10.76 22.25 -24.40
C SER A 78 11.58 20.95 -24.26
N LYS A 79 11.05 19.94 -23.55
CA LYS A 79 11.68 18.63 -23.38
C LYS A 79 11.02 17.52 -24.22
N LEU A 80 9.96 17.86 -24.96
CA LEU A 80 9.30 16.93 -25.86
C LEU A 80 10.13 16.83 -27.14
N THR A 81 10.36 15.61 -27.61
CA THR A 81 10.91 15.39 -28.96
C THR A 81 9.79 15.56 -30.00
N ASP A 82 10.13 15.87 -31.26
CA ASP A 82 9.16 16.23 -32.31
C ASP A 82 8.00 15.22 -32.46
N ASN A 83 8.21 13.94 -32.09
CA ASN A 83 7.19 12.89 -32.10
C ASN A 83 6.14 12.97 -30.97
N GLU A 84 6.37 13.75 -29.91
CA GLU A 84 5.49 13.87 -28.74
C GLU A 84 4.68 15.17 -28.73
N THR A 85 4.78 15.96 -29.80
CA THR A 85 4.10 17.27 -29.98
C THR A 85 2.89 17.23 -30.93
N LEU A 86 2.54 16.04 -31.46
CA LEU A 86 1.46 15.82 -32.42
C LEU A 86 0.12 15.51 -31.76
#